data_AF-A0A1E7X7H5-F1
#
_entry.id   AF-A0A1E7X7H5-F1
#
_cell.length_a   1.000
_cell.length_b   1.000
_cell.length_c   1.000
_cell.angle_alpha   90.00
_cell.angle_beta   90.00
_cell.angle_gamma   90.00
#
_symmetry.space_group_name_H-M   'P 1'
#
loop_
_entity.id
_entity.type
_entity.pdbx_description
1 polymer ?
#
loop_
_entity_poly.entity_id
_entity_poly.type
_entity_poly.pdbx_seq_one_letter_code
_entity_poly.pdbx_strand_id
1 'polypeptide(L)' 'MFLLKTRVGTFVICNHSDGGCELTLDGEGLGKYQDQQEAADALADGSVFQPRNQDIDFDEIEAPRNLAEWEYIYS' A
#
# COMPACT_ATOMS: atom_id res chain seq x y z
N MET A 1 0.50 -6.43 -9.89
CA MET A 1 0.63 -5.48 -8.76
C MET A 1 -0.71 -4.77 -8.57
N PHE A 2 -0.98 -4.20 -7.40
CA PHE A 2 -2.15 -3.32 -7.18
C PHE A 2 -1.69 -1.89 -6.94
N LEU A 3 -2.45 -0.92 -7.43
CA LEU A 3 -2.10 0.49 -7.40
C LEU A 3 -3.30 1.34 -6.94
N LEU A 4 -3.05 2.23 -5.99
CA LEU A 4 -4.04 3.18 -5.46
C LEU A 4 -3.45 4.59 -5.53
N LYS A 5 -4.07 5.45 -6.34
CA LYS A 5 -3.70 6.87 -6.43
C LYS A 5 -4.52 7.67 -5.45
N THR A 6 -3.83 8.43 -4.61
CA THR A 6 -4.45 9.28 -3.59
C THR A 6 -3.93 10.71 -3.72
N ARG A 7 -4.39 11.60 -2.84
CA ARG A 7 -3.88 12.99 -2.78
C ARG A 7 -2.46 13.07 -2.25
N VAL A 8 -2.01 12.11 -1.45
CA VAL A 8 -0.66 12.11 -0.85
C VAL A 8 0.40 11.48 -1.75
N GLY A 9 -0.02 10.62 -2.67
CA GLY A 9 0.88 9.93 -3.60
C GLY A 9 0.27 8.65 -4.16
N THR A 10 1.11 7.81 -4.75
CA THR A 10 0.70 6.53 -5.33
C THR A 10 1.16 5.36 -4.45
N PHE A 11 0.18 4.63 -3.91
CA PHE A 11 0.42 3.38 -3.20
C PHE A 11 0.52 2.23 -4.18
N VAL A 12 1.51 1.35 -3.99
CA VAL A 12 1.70 0.16 -4.82
C VAL A 12 1.96 -1.05 -3.94
N ILE A 13 1.22 -2.13 -4.19
CA ILE A 13 1.44 -3.44 -3.59
C ILE A 13 2.12 -4.34 -4.63
N CYS A 14 3.38 -4.68 -4.36
CA CYS A 14 4.22 -5.53 -5.20
C CYS A 14 4.41 -6.90 -4.56
N ASN A 15 4.12 -7.98 -5.31
CA ASN A 15 4.42 -9.33 -4.84
C ASN A 15 5.90 -9.64 -5.01
N HIS A 16 6.48 -10.29 -4.02
CA HIS A 16 7.82 -10.83 -4.09
C HIS A 16 7.80 -12.29 -4.53
N SER A 17 8.93 -12.73 -5.09
CA SER A 17 9.12 -14.09 -5.58
C SER A 17 9.08 -15.16 -4.48
N ASP A 18 9.24 -14.75 -3.21
CA ASP A 18 9.24 -15.61 -2.02
C ASP A 18 7.83 -15.84 -1.43
N GLY A 19 6.80 -15.24 -2.02
CA GLY A 19 5.40 -15.44 -1.64
C GLY A 19 4.82 -14.36 -0.73
N GLY A 20 5.60 -13.35 -0.33
CA GLY A 20 5.10 -12.16 0.36
C GLY A 20 4.81 -10.99 -0.59
N CYS A 21 4.45 -9.84 -0.02
CA CYS A 21 4.34 -8.59 -0.75
C CYS A 21 4.89 -7.40 0.04
N GLU A 22 5.12 -6.29 -0.66
CA GLU A 22 5.57 -5.02 -0.08
C GLU A 22 4.64 -3.90 -0.53
N LEU A 23 4.22 -3.08 0.43
CA LEU A 23 3.50 -1.84 0.20
C LEU A 23 4.52 -0.71 0.07
N THR A 24 4.38 0.09 -0.97
CA THR A 24 5.22 1.27 -1.20
C THR A 24 4.37 2.50 -1.46
N LEU A 25 4.89 3.68 -1.12
CA LEU A 25 4.37 4.98 -1.53
C LEU A 25 5.44 5.70 -2.34
N ASP A 26 5.14 5.99 -3.60
CA ASP A 26 6.08 6.64 -4.53
C ASP A 26 7.48 5.99 -4.58
N GLY A 27 7.54 4.67 -4.35
CA GLY A 27 8.76 3.86 -4.32
C GLY A 27 9.43 3.73 -2.94
N GLU A 28 8.95 4.40 -1.90
CA GLU A 28 9.38 4.19 -0.52
C GLU A 28 8.60 3.06 0.14
N GLY A 29 9.30 2.10 0.78
CA GLY A 29 8.67 0.96 1.46
C GLY A 29 7.97 1.37 2.76
N LEU A 30 6.67 1.09 2.83
CA LEU A 30 5.82 1.33 4.01
C LEU A 30 5.56 0.06 4.83
N GLY A 31 5.93 -1.12 4.33
CA GLY A 31 5.77 -2.37 5.06
C GLY A 31 5.83 -3.60 4.16
N LYS A 32 6.07 -4.75 4.80
CA LYS A 32 6.04 -6.07 4.15
C LYS A 32 4.99 -6.93 4.81
N TYR A 33 4.24 -7.66 3.99
CA TYR A 33 3.05 -8.38 4.39
C TYR A 33 3.05 -9.78 3.78
N GLN A 34 2.28 -10.69 4.37
CA GLN A 34 2.17 -12.05 3.89
C GLN A 34 1.36 -12.11 2.60
N ASP A 35 0.33 -11.29 2.46
CA ASP A 35 -0.48 -11.19 1.25
C ASP A 35 -0.97 -9.78 0.97
N GLN A 36 -1.54 -9.60 -0.22
CA GLN A 36 -1.97 -8.31 -0.73
C GLN A 36 -3.14 -7.71 0.06
N GLN A 37 -4.00 -8.56 0.63
CA GLN A 37 -5.16 -8.12 1.40
C GLN A 37 -4.69 -7.56 2.74
N GLU A 38 -3.75 -8.25 3.39
CA GLU A 38 -3.12 -7.76 4.62
C GLU A 38 -2.46 -6.39 4.41
N ALA A 39 -1.78 -6.18 3.28
CA ALA A 39 -1.20 -4.87 2.94
C ALA A 39 -2.25 -3.77 2.76
N ALA A 40 -3.37 -4.07 2.11
CA ALA A 40 -4.47 -3.12 1.92
C ALA A 40 -5.19 -2.79 3.23
N ASP A 41 -5.42 -3.80 4.08
CA ASP A 41 -5.99 -3.61 5.42
C ASP A 41 -5.07 -2.77 6.30
N ALA A 42 -3.76 -3.05 6.28
CA ALA A 42 -2.80 -2.28 7.06
C ALA A 42 -2.79 -0.79 6.69
N LEU A 43 -2.89 -0.48 5.39
CA LEU A 43 -3.01 0.91 4.91
C LEU A 43 -4.32 1.56 5.33
N ALA A 44 -5.44 0.84 5.23
CA ALA A 44 -6.75 1.33 5.63
C ALA A 44 -6.88 1.53 7.15
N ASP A 45 -6.09 0.80 7.94
CA ASP A 45 -5.98 0.92 9.40
C ASP A 45 -4.92 1.94 9.85
N GLY A 46 -4.20 2.58 8.93
CA GLY A 46 -3.10 3.49 9.26
C GLY A 46 -1.90 2.81 9.95
N SER A 47 -1.86 1.48 9.95
CA SER A 47 -0.87 0.65 10.66
C SER A 47 0.41 0.38 9.86
N VAL A 48 0.72 1.27 8.91
CA VAL A 48 1.89 1.20 8.02
C VAL A 48 3.05 2.02 8.59
N PHE A 49 4.27 1.74 8.14
CA PHE A 49 5.42 2.57 8.48
C PHE A 49 5.33 3.92 7.77
N GLN A 50 5.71 4.99 8.47
CA GLN A 50 5.84 6.32 7.88
C GLN A 50 6.99 6.36 6.84
N PRO A 51 6.80 7.03 5.69
CA PRO A 51 7.88 7.30 4.77
C PRO A 51 8.92 8.19 5.45
N ARG A 52 10.16 8.15 4.97
CA ARG A 52 11.27 8.86 5.67
C ARG A 52 11.24 10.36 5.43
N ASN A 53 10.71 10.76 4.29
CA ASN A 53 10.80 12.12 3.78
C ASN A 53 9.51 12.93 3.97
N GLN A 54 8.46 12.33 4.52
CA GLN A 54 7.16 12.95 4.69
C GLN A 54 6.45 12.38 5.92
N ASP A 55 5.76 13.24 6.66
CA ASP A 55 4.83 12.82 7.70
C ASP A 55 3.43 12.77 7.10
N ILE A 56 2.78 11.60 7.13
CA ILE A 56 1.49 11.36 6.49
C ILE A 56 0.51 10.85 7.53
N ASP A 57 -0.63 11.53 7.65
CA ASP A 57 -1.75 10.99 8.41
C ASP A 57 -2.50 9.96 7.54
N PHE A 58 -2.18 8.69 7.72
CA PHE A 58 -2.77 7.60 6.95
C PHE A 58 -4.26 7.39 7.29
N ASP A 59 -4.69 7.79 8.48
CA ASP A 59 -6.09 7.67 8.90
C ASP A 59 -7.00 8.60 8.08
N GLU A 60 -6.46 9.72 7.57
CA GLU A 60 -7.19 10.66 6.70
C GLU A 60 -7.28 10.24 5.23
N ILE A 61 -6.52 9.22 4.79
CA ILE A 61 -6.47 8.81 3.37
C ILE A 61 -7.73 8.03 2.97
N GLU A 62 -8.47 7.47 3.93
CA GLU A 62 -9.65 6.61 3.71
C GLU A 62 -9.38 5.54 2.64
N ALA A 63 -8.22 4.87 2.72
CA ALA A 63 -7.83 3.88 1.72
C ALA A 63 -8.83 2.71 1.66
N PRO A 64 -9.32 2.31 0.48
CA PRO A 64 -10.27 1.22 0.36
C PRO A 64 -9.60 -0.11 0.71
N ARG A 65 -10.23 -0.86 1.62
CA ARG A 65 -9.77 -2.21 2.02
C ARG A 65 -9.93 -3.23 0.92
N ASN A 66 -10.90 -3.04 0.04
CA ASN A 66 -11.19 -3.99 -1.02
C ASN A 66 -10.22 -3.76 -2.19
N LEU A 67 -9.33 -4.72 -2.43
CA LEU A 67 -8.39 -4.68 -3.55
C LEU A 67 -9.06 -4.56 -4.93
N ALA A 68 -10.34 -4.93 -5.06
CA ALA A 68 -11.08 -4.73 -6.30
C ALA A 68 -11.32 -3.25 -6.63
N GLU A 69 -11.19 -2.35 -5.65
CA GLU A 69 -11.25 -0.90 -5.82
C GLU A 69 -9.90 -0.29 -6.22
N TRP A 70 -8.82 -1.09 -6.16
CA TRP A 70 -7.50 -0.70 -6.61
C TRP A 70 -7.31 -1.03 -8.09
N GLU A 71 -6.46 -0.27 -8.77
CA GLU A 71 -6.08 -0.56 -10.15
C GLU A 71 -5.14 -1.76 -10.20
N TYR A 72 -5.58 -2.86 -10.81
CA TYR A 72 -4.75 -4.03 -11.02
C TYR A 72 -3.91 -3.89 -12.30
N ILE A 73 -2.59 -3.98 -12.15
CA ILE A 73 -1.65 -3.92 -13.28
C ILE A 73 -0.97 -5.28 -13.43
N TYR A 74 -1.12 -5.87 -14.61
CA TYR A 74 -0.36 -7.03 -15.04
C TYR A 74 1.08 -6.59 -15.35
N SER A 75 2.05 -7.07 -14.59
CA SER A 75 3.49 -6.84 -14.79
C SER A 75 4.22 -8.16 -14.93
#